data_AF-A0A7S3EQ62-F1
#
_entry.id   AF-A0A7S3EQ62-F1
#
_cell.length_a   1.000
_cell.length_b   1.000
_cell.length_c   1.000
_cell.angle_alpha   90.00
_cell.angle_beta   90.00
_cell.angle_gamma   90.00
#
_symmetry.space_group_name_H-M   'P 1'
#
loop_
_entity.id
_entity.type
_entity.pdbx_description
1 polymer ?
#
loop_
_entity_poly.entity_id
_entity_poly.type
_entity_poly.pdbx_seq_one_letter_code
_entity_poly.pdbx_strand_id
1 'polypeptide(L)'
;MRGVIRLELYSEFELKDSAVSKELSTSAPRLICEMEERHSASLLAFAKHHAGIPDPARVAIAGIDARGFTLNVTTVDGGVHESLLAPFPRPLERAGDVLPLAMEMHATAFGSLDVRFKLHARYFTEPVVVALRDASKSPTARVVVASVAAAAIVHALFLLRCRRRC
;
A
#
# COMPACT_ATOMS: atom_id res chain seq x y z
N MET A 1 -39.57 38.11 -14.87
CA MET A 1 -39.81 36.68 -15.12
C MET A 1 -38.63 36.08 -15.89
N ARG A 2 -37.72 35.39 -15.21
CA ARG A 2 -36.81 34.38 -15.80
C ARG A 2 -36.60 33.31 -14.73
N GLY A 3 -37.24 32.16 -14.93
CA GLY A 3 -37.20 31.03 -14.00
C GLY A 3 -35.81 30.42 -14.00
N VAL A 4 -35.27 30.19 -12.80
CA VAL A 4 -34.04 29.41 -12.61
C VAL A 4 -34.45 27.95 -12.55
N ILE A 5 -34.00 27.16 -13.52
CA ILE A 5 -34.23 25.72 -13.61
C ILE A 5 -33.49 25.06 -12.44
N ARG A 6 -34.23 24.40 -11.55
CA ARG A 6 -33.69 23.55 -10.49
C ARG A 6 -33.37 22.20 -11.11
N LEU A 7 -32.09 21.94 -11.39
CA LEU A 7 -31.64 20.62 -11.81
C LEU A 7 -31.54 19.75 -10.55
N GLU A 8 -32.62 19.05 -10.23
CA GLU A 8 -32.57 17.90 -9.32
C GLU A 8 -31.98 16.72 -10.08
N LEU A 9 -30.65 16.66 -10.14
CA LEU A 9 -29.91 15.46 -10.49
C LEU A 9 -29.99 14.51 -9.29
N TYR A 10 -31.13 13.84 -9.13
CA TYR A 10 -31.21 12.65 -8.29
C TYR A 10 -30.42 11.54 -8.99
N SER A 11 -29.19 11.42 -8.52
CA SER A 11 -28.22 10.40 -8.86
C SER A 11 -28.83 9.00 -8.75
N GLU A 12 -28.98 8.31 -9.88
CA GLU A 12 -29.33 6.87 -9.92
C GLU A 12 -28.31 5.97 -9.18
N PHE A 13 -27.22 6.52 -8.63
CA PHE A 13 -26.23 5.78 -7.85
C PHE A 13 -26.68 5.41 -6.43
N GLU A 14 -27.69 6.06 -5.83
CA GLU A 14 -28.00 5.84 -4.40
C GLU A 14 -28.72 4.50 -4.09
N LEU A 15 -29.31 3.82 -5.09
CA LEU A 15 -30.12 2.61 -4.82
C LEU A 15 -29.29 1.32 -4.68
N LYS A 16 -28.14 1.23 -5.35
CA LYS A 16 -27.25 0.06 -5.27
C LYS A 16 -26.42 0.06 -3.99
N ASP A 17 -26.20 1.25 -3.43
CA ASP A 17 -25.47 1.44 -2.17
C ASP A 17 -26.19 0.81 -0.98
N SER A 18 -27.52 0.65 -0.97
CA SER A 18 -28.22 0.15 0.22
C SER A 18 -27.87 -1.30 0.61
N ALA A 19 -27.79 -2.23 -0.36
CA ALA A 19 -27.49 -3.64 -0.09
C ALA A 19 -26.00 -3.85 0.21
N VAL A 20 -25.12 -3.29 -0.63
CA VAL A 20 -23.67 -3.39 -0.47
C VAL A 20 -23.23 -2.66 0.81
N SER A 21 -23.74 -1.45 1.08
CA SER A 21 -23.41 -0.72 2.32
C SER A 21 -23.86 -1.48 3.56
N LYS A 22 -24.99 -2.20 3.52
CA LYS A 22 -25.45 -3.00 4.65
C LYS A 22 -24.53 -4.19 4.91
N GLU A 23 -24.19 -4.94 3.87
CA GLU A 23 -23.22 -6.04 3.98
C GLU A 23 -21.84 -5.54 4.45
N LEU A 24 -21.40 -4.40 3.90
CA LEU A 24 -20.15 -3.76 4.25
C LEU A 24 -20.16 -3.31 5.72
N SER A 25 -21.22 -2.67 6.20
CA SER A 25 -21.31 -2.24 7.61
C SER A 25 -21.19 -3.41 8.60
N THR A 26 -21.65 -4.60 8.21
CA THR A 26 -21.57 -5.81 9.03
C THR A 26 -20.17 -6.43 9.02
N SER A 27 -19.48 -6.38 7.88
CA SER A 27 -18.17 -7.02 7.66
C SER A 27 -16.97 -6.07 7.90
N ALA A 28 -17.19 -4.76 7.82
CA ALA A 28 -16.15 -3.74 7.86
C ALA A 28 -15.30 -3.77 9.14
N PRO A 29 -15.85 -3.91 10.36
CA PRO A 29 -15.02 -3.92 11.57
C PRO A 29 -13.96 -5.03 11.56
N ARG A 30 -14.34 -6.22 11.09
CA ARG A 30 -13.42 -7.36 10.95
C ARG A 30 -12.38 -7.13 9.86
N LEU A 31 -12.81 -6.62 8.70
CA LEU A 31 -11.92 -6.31 7.58
C LEU A 31 -10.91 -5.22 7.95
N ILE A 32 -11.34 -4.16 8.66
CA ILE A 32 -10.47 -3.09 9.14
C ILE A 32 -9.40 -3.67 10.07
N CYS A 33 -9.81 -4.46 11.07
CA CYS A 33 -8.88 -5.11 11.99
C CYS A 33 -7.85 -5.98 11.24
N GLU A 34 -8.31 -6.82 10.32
CA GLU A 34 -7.43 -7.68 9.53
C GLU A 34 -6.45 -6.88 8.66
N MET A 35 -6.92 -5.81 8.01
CA MET A 35 -6.08 -4.93 7.20
C MET A 35 -5.05 -4.17 8.04
N GLU A 36 -5.42 -3.66 9.21
CA GLU A 36 -4.49 -2.94 10.09
C GLU A 36 -3.45 -3.88 10.70
N GLU A 37 -3.85 -5.07 11.14
CA GLU A 37 -2.95 -6.03 11.77
C GLU A 37 -1.98 -6.69 10.77
N ARG A 38 -2.49 -7.10 9.61
CA ARG A 38 -1.72 -7.91 8.65
C ARG A 38 -1.18 -7.12 7.47
N HIS A 39 -1.79 -5.98 7.16
CA HIS A 39 -1.52 -5.22 5.94
C HIS A 39 -1.19 -3.74 6.21
N SER A 40 -0.69 -3.40 7.41
CA SER A 40 -0.26 -2.03 7.76
C SER A 40 0.71 -1.41 6.73
N ALA A 41 1.63 -2.19 6.16
CA ALA A 41 2.52 -1.73 5.10
C ALA A 41 1.79 -1.33 3.80
N SER A 42 0.72 -2.05 3.44
CA SER A 42 -0.13 -1.71 2.30
C SER A 42 -0.90 -0.42 2.56
N LEU A 43 -1.37 -0.18 3.79
CA LEU A 43 -2.02 1.07 4.16
C LEU A 43 -1.09 2.28 4.05
N LEU A 44 0.18 2.13 4.45
CA LEU A 44 1.21 3.17 4.23
C LEU A 44 1.43 3.43 2.74
N ALA A 45 1.45 2.38 1.92
CA ALA A 45 1.54 2.52 0.46
C ALA A 45 0.32 3.25 -0.12
N PHE A 46 -0.89 2.99 0.38
CA PHE A 46 -2.11 3.70 -0.06
C PHE A 46 -2.04 5.18 0.27
N ALA A 47 -1.67 5.53 1.50
CA ALA A 47 -1.53 6.93 1.92
C ALA A 47 -0.51 7.68 1.04
N LYS A 48 0.60 7.03 0.70
CA LYS A 48 1.63 7.65 -0.15
C LYS A 48 1.18 7.78 -1.60
N HIS A 49 0.57 6.75 -2.17
CA HIS A 49 0.17 6.73 -3.58
C HIS A 49 -1.07 7.59 -3.85
N HIS A 50 -2.14 7.40 -3.08
CA HIS A 50 -3.43 8.04 -3.36
C HIS A 50 -3.56 9.43 -2.72
N ALA A 51 -2.97 9.64 -1.54
CA ALA A 51 -3.06 10.92 -0.83
C ALA A 51 -1.78 11.78 -0.94
N GLY A 52 -0.73 11.28 -1.62
CA GLY A 52 0.50 12.02 -1.85
C GLY A 52 1.30 12.34 -0.58
N ILE A 53 1.04 11.62 0.52
CA ILE A 53 1.75 11.85 1.79
C ILE A 53 3.17 11.27 1.68
N PRO A 54 4.24 12.08 1.78
CA PRO A 54 5.59 11.62 1.46
C PRO A 54 6.13 10.59 2.46
N ASP A 55 5.90 10.83 3.75
CA ASP A 55 6.45 10.04 4.86
C ASP A 55 5.37 9.71 5.89
N PRO A 56 4.40 8.85 5.53
CA PRO A 56 3.40 8.37 6.48
C PRO A 56 4.09 7.45 7.51
N ALA A 57 3.82 7.68 8.80
CA ALA A 57 4.34 6.87 9.90
C ALA A 57 3.31 5.84 10.37
N ARG A 58 2.04 6.25 10.45
CA ARG A 58 0.91 5.40 10.84
C ARG A 58 -0.30 5.72 9.98
N VAL A 59 -1.05 4.69 9.62
CA VAL A 59 -2.32 4.81 8.92
C VAL A 59 -3.36 3.98 9.67
N ALA A 60 -4.52 4.57 9.90
CA ALA A 60 -5.68 3.90 10.45
C ALA A 60 -6.84 4.05 9.46
N ILE A 61 -7.69 3.03 9.35
CA ILE A 61 -8.87 3.07 8.50
C ILE A 61 -10.02 3.67 9.33
N ALA A 62 -10.48 4.86 8.94
CA ALA A 62 -11.62 5.52 9.56
C ALA A 62 -12.95 4.90 9.11
N GLY A 63 -13.00 4.36 7.88
CA GLY A 63 -14.18 3.72 7.34
C GLY A 63 -13.94 3.09 5.97
N ILE A 64 -14.90 2.28 5.53
CA ILE A 64 -14.92 1.67 4.20
C ILE A 64 -16.30 1.96 3.60
N ASP A 65 -16.32 2.41 2.35
CA ASP A 65 -17.54 2.58 1.58
C ASP A 65 -17.39 1.98 0.17
N ALA A 66 -18.40 2.12 -0.69
CA ALA A 66 -18.36 1.59 -2.05
C ALA A 66 -17.27 2.24 -2.95
N ARG A 67 -16.74 3.40 -2.54
CA ARG A 67 -15.71 4.14 -3.28
C ARG A 67 -14.32 3.70 -2.88
N GLY A 68 -14.09 3.31 -1.63
CA GLY A 68 -12.77 2.91 -1.15
C GLY A 68 -12.60 2.92 0.36
N PHE A 69 -11.35 3.08 0.77
CA PHE A 69 -10.97 3.25 2.17
C PHE A 69 -10.86 4.73 2.53
N THR A 70 -11.46 5.11 3.65
CA THR A 70 -11.21 6.42 4.28
C THR A 70 -10.09 6.24 5.30
N LEU A 71 -8.98 6.95 5.13
CA LEU A 71 -7.75 6.80 5.90
C LEU A 71 -7.49 8.03 6.78
N ASN A 72 -7.05 7.77 8.01
CA ASN A 72 -6.43 8.76 8.89
C ASN A 72 -4.94 8.47 8.94
N VAL A 73 -4.11 9.46 8.61
CA VAL A 73 -2.67 9.30 8.43
C VAL A 73 -1.94 10.21 9.39
N THR A 74 -0.97 9.66 10.12
CA THR A 74 -0.01 10.42 10.92
C THR A 74 1.36 10.36 10.25
N THR A 75 1.98 11.51 10.01
CA THR A 75 3.32 11.62 9.42
C THR A 75 4.41 11.47 10.48
N VAL A 76 5.66 11.24 10.04
CA VAL A 76 6.82 11.11 10.94
C VAL A 76 7.05 12.37 11.78
N ASP A 77 6.71 13.54 11.23
CA ASP A 77 6.84 14.84 11.91
C ASP A 77 5.67 15.12 12.89
N GLY A 78 4.74 14.18 13.05
CA GLY A 78 3.56 14.31 13.92
C GLY A 78 2.38 15.02 13.28
N GLY A 79 2.43 15.34 11.98
CA GLY A 79 1.30 15.89 11.25
C GLY A 79 0.16 14.87 11.12
N VAL A 80 -1.08 15.32 11.23
CA VAL A 80 -2.28 14.47 11.13
C VAL A 80 -3.11 14.89 9.94
N HIS A 81 -3.47 13.92 9.10
CA HIS A 81 -4.35 14.10 7.94
C HIS A 81 -5.55 13.15 8.11
N GLU A 82 -6.74 13.72 8.16
CA GLU A 82 -7.97 12.96 8.39
C GLU A 82 -8.78 12.81 7.10
N SER A 83 -9.56 11.73 7.03
CA SER A 83 -10.56 11.51 5.98
C SER A 83 -10.01 11.49 4.55
N LEU A 84 -8.82 10.91 4.36
CA LEU A 84 -8.20 10.75 3.04
C LEU A 84 -8.81 9.54 2.31
N LEU A 85 -9.34 9.75 1.11
CA LEU A 85 -9.92 8.66 0.33
C LEU A 85 -8.82 7.93 -0.47
N ALA A 86 -8.69 6.63 -0.26
CA ALA A 86 -7.97 5.71 -1.13
C ALA A 86 -8.99 4.92 -1.97
N PRO A 87 -9.24 5.34 -3.23
CA PRO A 87 -10.32 4.79 -4.04
C PRO A 87 -10.01 3.38 -4.52
N PHE A 88 -11.05 2.54 -4.59
CA PHE A 88 -10.96 1.24 -5.26
C PHE A 88 -10.71 1.44 -6.78
N PRO A 89 -9.98 0.53 -7.43
CA PRO A 89 -9.66 0.64 -8.86
C PRO A 89 -10.90 0.47 -9.74
N ARG A 90 -11.95 -0.15 -9.21
CA ARG A 90 -13.25 -0.36 -9.85
C ARG A 90 -14.37 -0.39 -8.80
N PRO A 91 -15.64 -0.14 -9.21
CA PRO A 91 -16.77 -0.12 -8.29
C PRO A 91 -16.93 -1.44 -7.53
N LEU A 92 -17.31 -1.34 -6.25
CA LEU A 92 -17.58 -2.51 -5.43
C LEU A 92 -18.94 -3.12 -5.81
N GLU A 93 -18.95 -4.41 -6.21
CA GLU A 93 -20.19 -5.11 -6.53
C GLU A 93 -20.77 -5.83 -5.31
N ARG A 94 -19.90 -6.37 -4.45
CA ARG A 94 -20.24 -7.09 -3.22
C ARG A 94 -19.23 -6.80 -2.11
N ALA A 95 -19.62 -6.93 -0.85
CA ALA A 95 -18.71 -6.70 0.28
C ALA A 95 -17.47 -7.63 0.27
N GLY A 96 -17.61 -8.84 -0.30
CA GLY A 96 -16.50 -9.79 -0.45
C GLY A 96 -15.40 -9.35 -1.41
N ASP A 97 -15.65 -8.35 -2.27
CA ASP A 97 -14.69 -7.87 -3.26
C ASP A 97 -13.66 -6.91 -2.66
N VAL A 98 -13.86 -6.42 -1.43
CA VAL A 98 -12.98 -5.44 -0.76
C VAL A 98 -11.54 -5.95 -0.69
N LEU A 99 -11.33 -7.21 -0.30
CA LEU A 99 -9.98 -7.76 -0.13
C LEU A 99 -9.26 -7.96 -1.48
N PRO A 100 -9.87 -8.59 -2.51
CA PRO A 100 -9.30 -8.62 -3.85
C PRO A 100 -8.94 -7.23 -4.40
N LEU A 101 -9.83 -6.25 -4.24
CA LEU A 101 -9.58 -4.88 -4.69
C LEU A 101 -8.44 -4.22 -3.89
N ALA A 102 -8.36 -4.45 -2.59
CA ALA A 102 -7.25 -3.96 -1.77
C ALA A 102 -5.90 -4.56 -2.21
N MET A 103 -5.86 -5.83 -2.63
CA MET A 103 -4.64 -6.44 -3.18
C MET A 103 -4.24 -5.82 -4.52
N GLU A 104 -5.21 -5.50 -5.39
CA GLU A 104 -4.98 -4.78 -6.66
C GLU A 104 -4.46 -3.36 -6.42
N MET A 105 -5.06 -2.64 -5.46
CA MET A 105 -4.57 -1.34 -4.99
C MET A 105 -3.13 -1.47 -4.47
N HIS A 106 -2.82 -2.52 -3.71
CA HIS A 106 -1.49 -2.74 -3.16
C HIS A 106 -0.46 -2.94 -4.26
N ALA A 107 -0.76 -3.79 -5.25
CA ALA A 107 0.12 -4.01 -6.39
C ALA A 107 0.39 -2.70 -7.15
N THR A 108 -0.65 -1.91 -7.42
CA THR A 108 -0.57 -0.64 -8.14
C THR A 108 0.21 0.42 -7.35
N ALA A 109 -0.18 0.64 -6.08
CA ALA A 109 0.49 1.59 -5.20
C ALA A 109 1.95 1.22 -5.03
N PHE A 110 2.26 -0.04 -4.72
CA PHE A 110 3.64 -0.49 -4.54
C PHE A 110 4.47 -0.44 -5.82
N GLY A 111 3.86 -0.73 -6.97
CA GLY A 111 4.48 -0.58 -8.28
C GLY A 111 5.01 0.84 -8.50
N SER A 112 4.24 1.84 -8.06
CA SER A 112 4.59 3.26 -8.19
C SER A 112 5.65 3.77 -7.21
N LEU A 113 5.93 3.03 -6.12
CA LEU A 113 6.80 3.52 -5.04
C LEU A 113 8.29 3.38 -5.36
N ASP A 114 9.05 4.37 -4.92
CA ASP A 114 10.51 4.38 -5.00
C ASP A 114 11.15 3.20 -4.26
N VAL A 115 12.29 2.73 -4.79
CA VAL A 115 13.10 1.64 -4.22
C VAL A 115 13.43 1.88 -2.74
N ARG A 116 13.61 3.14 -2.33
CA ARG A 116 13.86 3.53 -0.93
C ARG A 116 12.72 3.14 0.01
N PHE A 117 11.47 3.42 -0.38
CA PHE A 117 10.30 3.06 0.42
C PHE A 117 10.18 1.54 0.54
N LYS A 118 10.41 0.83 -0.58
CA LYS A 118 10.39 -0.63 -0.63
C LYS A 118 11.43 -1.27 0.32
N LEU A 119 12.59 -0.64 0.51
CA LEU A 119 13.61 -1.06 1.48
C LEU A 119 13.23 -0.76 2.93
N HIS A 120 12.69 0.43 3.22
CA HIS A 120 12.36 0.85 4.58
C HIS A 120 11.16 0.08 5.16
N ALA A 121 10.18 -0.27 4.33
CA ALA A 121 8.99 -1.01 4.75
C ALA A 121 9.26 -2.50 5.09
N ARG A 122 10.53 -2.92 5.23
CA ARG A 122 10.97 -4.31 5.46
C ARG A 122 10.42 -5.33 4.46
N TYR A 123 9.90 -4.87 3.32
CA TYR A 123 9.20 -5.73 2.36
C TYR A 123 10.15 -6.70 1.64
N PHE A 124 11.41 -6.31 1.46
CA PHE A 124 12.42 -7.18 0.88
C PHE A 124 13.04 -8.17 1.84
N THR A 125 12.90 -7.99 3.17
CA THR A 125 13.59 -8.91 4.08
C THR A 125 13.00 -10.30 4.02
N GLU A 126 11.69 -10.48 3.88
CA GLU A 126 11.12 -11.83 3.88
C GLU A 126 11.43 -12.64 2.61
N PRO A 127 11.23 -12.14 1.38
CA PRO A 127 11.53 -12.90 0.18
C PRO A 127 13.03 -13.17 0.04
N VAL A 128 13.87 -12.20 0.40
CA VAL A 128 15.33 -12.36 0.37
C VAL A 128 15.80 -13.33 1.45
N VAL A 129 15.25 -13.27 2.66
CA VAL A 129 15.59 -14.22 3.74
C VAL A 129 15.13 -15.63 3.39
N VAL A 130 13.93 -15.80 2.81
CA VAL A 130 13.45 -17.12 2.35
C VAL A 130 14.32 -17.63 1.21
N ALA A 131 14.61 -16.80 0.20
CA ALA A 131 15.48 -17.18 -0.92
C ALA A 131 16.92 -17.51 -0.46
N LEU A 132 17.48 -16.75 0.49
CA LEU A 132 18.79 -17.04 1.08
C LEU A 132 18.76 -18.31 1.94
N ARG A 133 17.66 -18.55 2.67
CA ARG A 133 17.48 -19.75 3.48
C ARG A 133 17.36 -20.99 2.59
N ASP A 134 16.65 -20.90 1.47
CA ASP A 134 16.55 -21.99 0.51
C ASP A 134 17.85 -22.18 -0.30
N ALA A 135 18.52 -21.10 -0.69
CA ALA A 135 19.87 -21.15 -1.26
C ALA A 135 20.89 -21.76 -0.28
N SER A 136 20.70 -21.55 1.03
CA SER A 136 21.56 -22.16 2.05
C SER A 136 21.37 -23.67 2.16
N LYS A 137 20.32 -24.28 1.61
CA LYS A 137 20.15 -25.74 1.62
C LYS A 137 20.95 -26.44 0.52
N SER A 138 21.35 -25.72 -0.53
CA SER A 138 22.13 -26.28 -1.66
C SER A 138 23.60 -25.80 -1.62
N PRO A 139 24.59 -26.70 -1.70
CA PRO A 139 26.00 -26.32 -1.70
C PRO A 139 26.39 -25.47 -2.92
N THR A 140 25.76 -25.69 -4.08
CA THR A 140 26.03 -24.89 -5.30
C THR A 140 25.45 -23.49 -5.20
N ALA A 141 24.23 -23.35 -4.67
CA ALA A 141 23.60 -22.05 -4.46
C ALA A 141 24.38 -21.19 -3.43
N ARG A 142 24.97 -21.80 -2.40
CA ARG A 142 25.87 -21.11 -1.45
C ARG A 142 27.07 -20.46 -2.15
N VAL A 143 27.72 -21.18 -3.06
CA VAL A 143 28.89 -20.65 -3.80
C VAL A 143 28.49 -19.47 -4.68
N VAL A 144 27.37 -19.58 -5.38
CA VAL A 144 26.86 -18.50 -6.24
C VAL A 144 26.55 -17.26 -5.41
N VAL A 145 25.79 -17.39 -4.32
CA VAL A 145 25.47 -16.25 -3.43
C VAL A 145 26.74 -15.62 -2.85
N ALA A 146 27.71 -16.42 -2.40
CA ALA A 146 28.97 -15.92 -1.88
C ALA A 146 29.79 -15.16 -2.93
N SER A 147 29.82 -15.64 -4.17
CA SER A 147 30.54 -14.99 -5.27
C SER A 147 29.95 -13.63 -5.65
N VAL A 148 28.62 -13.52 -5.70
CA VAL A 148 27.91 -12.27 -6.00
C VAL A 148 28.12 -11.25 -4.87
N ALA A 149 28.04 -11.70 -3.61
CA ALA A 149 28.32 -10.86 -2.46
C ALA A 149 29.76 -10.32 -2.47
N ALA A 150 30.74 -11.18 -2.76
CA ALA A 150 32.14 -10.77 -2.86
C ALA A 150 32.37 -9.75 -3.99
N ALA A 151 31.77 -9.98 -5.16
CA ALA A 151 31.87 -9.05 -6.29
C ALA A 151 31.27 -7.66 -5.95
N ALA A 152 30.12 -7.63 -5.28
CA ALA A 152 29.49 -6.38 -4.83
C ALA A 152 30.36 -5.61 -3.83
N ILE A 153 30.99 -6.31 -2.87
CA ILE A 153 31.91 -5.70 -1.90
C ILE A 153 33.15 -5.13 -2.59
N VAL A 154 33.77 -5.87 -3.51
CA VAL A 154 34.92 -5.40 -4.27
C VAL A 154 34.57 -4.16 -5.09
N HIS A 155 33.40 -4.15 -5.75
CA HIS A 155 32.93 -3.01 -6.50
C HIS A 155 32.68 -1.78 -5.61
N ALA A 156 32.04 -1.97 -4.46
CA ALA A 156 31.80 -0.90 -3.48
C ALA A 156 33.13 -0.32 -2.93
N LEU A 157 34.09 -1.17 -2.59
CA LEU A 157 35.42 -0.75 -2.13
C LEU A 157 36.20 -0.01 -3.22
N PHE A 158 36.06 -0.43 -4.48
CA PHE A 158 36.65 0.26 -5.62
C PHE A 158 36.07 1.68 -5.77
N LEU A 159 34.74 1.82 -5.74
CA LEU A 159 34.06 3.12 -5.80
C LEU A 159 34.46 4.04 -4.63
N LEU A 160 34.58 3.51 -3.40
CA LEU A 160 35.02 4.27 -2.24
C LEU A 160 36.48 4.73 -2.35
N ARG A 161 37.37 3.91 -2.94
CA ARG A 161 38.76 4.30 -3.20
C ARG A 161 38.87 5.38 -4.26
N CYS A 162 38.08 5.31 -5.34
CA CYS A 162 38.04 6.35 -6.36
C CYS A 162 37.57 7.68 -5.77
N ARG A 163 36.51 7.67 -4.94
CA ARG A 163 35.97 8.88 -4.31
C ARG A 163 36.94 9.58 -3.35
N ARG A 164 37.92 8.88 -2.78
CA ARG A 164 38.93 9.48 -1.87
C ARG A 164 40.14 10.08 -2.59
N ARG A 165 40.29 9.84 -3.90
CA ARG A 165 41.43 10.32 -4.70
C ARG A 165 41.07 11.52 -5.60
N CYS A 166 39.81 11.91 -5.65
CA CYS A 166 39.33 13.15 -6.25
C CYS A 166 39.00 14.13 -5.11
#